data_AF-A0A926T433-F1
#
_entry.id   AF-A0A926T433-F1
#
_cell.length_a   1.000
_cell.length_b   1.000
_cell.length_c   1.000
_cell.angle_alpha   90.00
_cell.angle_beta   90.00
_cell.angle_gamma   90.00
#
_symmetry.space_group_name_H-M   'P 1'
#
loop_
_entity.id
_entity.type
_entity.pdbx_description
1 polymer ?
#
loop_
_entity_poly.entity_id
_entity_poly.type
_entity_poly.pdbx_seq_one_letter_code
_entity_poly.pdbx_strand_id
1 'polypeptide(L)'
;MTQNNNDLPWKFGAKVAYFPIFYEGALVGFGRREYVAKIVQVMNDEEKLRKALELACAELLKQSGGDKRKLDELIQKYLLMADRPKYGSRAIAVMLRDRQAELNVGDQEFARFCDSYRLSPQELQEIYAGEEVINSQLVSLARILGATVEELVEVRDGPAKRQ
;
A
#
# COMPACT_ATOMS: atom_id res chain seq x y z
N MET A 1 -39.11 16.53 -21.91
CA MET A 1 -38.28 15.98 -20.81
C MET A 1 -37.98 14.52 -21.13
N THR A 2 -36.83 14.25 -21.74
CA THR A 2 -36.38 12.90 -22.08
C THR A 2 -35.67 12.31 -20.86
N GLN A 3 -36.31 11.34 -20.20
CA GLN A 3 -35.67 10.54 -19.16
C GLN A 3 -34.61 9.63 -19.81
N ASN A 4 -33.38 10.11 -19.91
CA ASN A 4 -32.22 9.26 -20.17
C ASN A 4 -31.88 8.48 -18.89
N ASN A 5 -32.73 7.51 -18.53
CA ASN A 5 -32.38 6.54 -17.49
C ASN A 5 -31.50 5.46 -18.13
N ASN A 6 -30.28 5.86 -18.53
CA ASN A 6 -29.24 4.90 -18.81
C ASN A 6 -28.92 4.23 -17.48
N ASP A 7 -29.30 2.96 -17.35
CA ASP A 7 -28.93 2.12 -16.23
C ASP A 7 -27.40 2.06 -16.18
N LEU A 8 -26.85 2.90 -15.31
CA LEU A 8 -25.43 2.94 -15.06
C LEU A 8 -24.95 1.52 -14.67
N PRO A 9 -23.78 1.06 -15.14
CA PRO A 9 -23.33 -0.32 -14.98
C PRO A 9 -23.18 -0.77 -13.52
N TRP A 10 -23.12 0.18 -12.58
CA TRP A 10 -23.02 -0.03 -11.14
C TRP A 10 -24.38 -0.03 -10.41
N LYS A 11 -25.51 0.19 -11.10
CA LYS A 11 -26.84 0.08 -10.51
C LYS A 11 -27.25 -1.39 -10.33
N PHE A 12 -27.87 -1.68 -9.20
CA PHE A 12 -28.49 -2.96 -8.94
C PHE A 12 -29.79 -3.09 -9.73
N GLY A 13 -29.79 -3.96 -10.74
CA GLY A 13 -30.96 -4.22 -11.57
C GLY A 13 -31.63 -5.50 -11.14
N ALA A 14 -32.91 -5.46 -10.77
CA ALA A 14 -33.69 -6.64 -10.36
C ALA A 14 -33.78 -7.74 -11.44
N LYS A 15 -33.40 -7.44 -12.69
CA LYS A 15 -33.36 -8.37 -13.83
C LYS A 15 -31.96 -8.92 -14.14
N VAL A 16 -30.95 -8.56 -13.37
CA VAL A 16 -29.55 -8.95 -13.61
C VAL A 16 -29.20 -10.13 -12.70
N ALA A 17 -28.61 -11.18 -13.27
CA ALA A 17 -28.11 -12.31 -12.49
C ALA A 17 -26.80 -11.93 -11.77
N TYR A 18 -26.80 -12.09 -10.45
CA TYR A 18 -25.65 -11.87 -9.59
C TYR A 18 -25.05 -13.22 -9.17
N PHE A 19 -23.74 -13.30 -9.16
CA PHE A 19 -22.97 -14.48 -8.80
C PHE A 19 -22.27 -14.25 -7.47
N PRO A 20 -22.25 -15.26 -6.58
CA PRO A 20 -21.55 -15.17 -5.31
C PRO A 20 -20.03 -15.11 -5.51
N ILE A 21 -19.35 -14.33 -4.68
CA ILE A 21 -17.89 -14.24 -4.56
C ILE A 21 -17.52 -14.91 -3.25
N PHE A 22 -16.65 -15.91 -3.32
CA PHE A 22 -16.13 -16.61 -2.16
C PHE A 22 -14.64 -16.28 -1.95
N TYR A 23 -14.25 -16.10 -0.69
CA TYR A 23 -12.86 -15.99 -0.27
C TYR A 23 -12.64 -16.93 0.92
N GLU A 24 -11.65 -17.83 0.81
CA GLU A 24 -11.34 -18.83 1.86
C GLU A 24 -12.58 -19.64 2.31
N GLY A 25 -13.51 -19.92 1.40
CA GLY A 25 -14.76 -20.63 1.68
C GLY A 25 -15.87 -19.77 2.29
N ALA A 26 -15.60 -18.52 2.66
CA ALA A 26 -16.61 -17.57 3.14
C ALA A 26 -17.22 -16.77 1.97
N LEU A 27 -18.54 -16.58 2.00
CA LEU A 27 -19.24 -15.71 1.05
C LEU A 27 -18.98 -14.25 1.40
N VAL A 28 -18.24 -13.53 0.54
CA VAL A 28 -17.84 -12.14 0.78
C VAL A 28 -18.64 -11.12 -0.05
N GLY A 29 -19.43 -11.57 -1.02
CA GLY A 29 -20.31 -10.66 -1.76
C GLY A 29 -20.98 -11.29 -2.97
N PHE A 30 -21.66 -10.44 -3.75
CA PHE A 30 -22.30 -10.80 -5.01
C PHE A 30 -21.95 -9.78 -6.09
N GLY A 31 -21.69 -10.23 -7.31
CA GLY A 31 -21.35 -9.35 -8.43
C GLY A 31 -21.87 -9.88 -9.76
N ARG A 32 -21.86 -9.02 -10.80
CA ARG A 32 -22.12 -9.49 -12.16
C ARG A 32 -20.96 -10.38 -12.62
N ARG A 33 -21.25 -11.39 -13.45
CA ARG A 33 -20.29 -12.40 -13.90
C ARG A 33 -18.96 -11.83 -14.40
N GLU A 34 -19.01 -10.76 -15.18
CA GLU A 34 -17.83 -10.09 -15.76
C GLU A 34 -16.90 -9.49 -14.70
N TYR A 35 -17.45 -8.96 -13.61
CA TYR A 35 -16.67 -8.42 -12.50
C TYR A 35 -16.23 -9.52 -11.54
N VAL A 36 -17.10 -10.50 -11.25
CA VAL A 36 -16.75 -11.65 -10.42
C VAL A 36 -15.57 -12.41 -11.01
N ALA A 37 -15.56 -12.66 -12.33
CA ALA A 37 -14.45 -13.32 -13.01
C ALA A 37 -13.13 -12.56 -12.85
N LYS A 38 -13.16 -11.22 -13.02
CA LYS A 38 -11.97 -10.38 -12.83
C LYS A 38 -11.50 -10.35 -11.38
N ILE A 39 -12.42 -10.21 -10.43
CA ILE A 39 -12.12 -10.21 -8.99
C ILE A 39 -11.47 -11.53 -8.59
N VAL A 40 -12.09 -12.66 -8.95
CA VAL A 40 -11.53 -13.99 -8.69
C VAL A 40 -10.18 -14.20 -9.37
N GLN A 41 -10.01 -13.69 -10.59
CA GLN A 41 -8.73 -13.76 -11.29
C GLN A 41 -7.64 -12.98 -10.53
N VAL A 42 -7.90 -11.73 -10.15
CA VAL A 42 -6.94 -10.90 -9.38
C VAL A 42 -6.60 -11.55 -8.04
N MET A 43 -7.60 -12.08 -7.33
CA MET A 43 -7.39 -12.77 -6.06
C MET A 43 -6.53 -14.04 -6.21
N ASN A 44 -6.72 -14.78 -7.29
CA ASN A 44 -5.89 -15.96 -7.59
C ASN A 44 -4.49 -15.58 -8.09
N ASP A 45 -4.32 -14.41 -8.71
CA ASP A 45 -3.04 -13.97 -9.23
C ASP A 45 -2.05 -13.62 -8.11
N GLU A 46 -2.52 -13.15 -6.95
CA GLU A 46 -1.70 -12.98 -5.75
C GLU A 46 -1.10 -14.32 -5.27
N GLU A 47 -1.92 -15.37 -5.19
CA GLU A 47 -1.47 -16.70 -4.81
C GLU A 47 -0.48 -17.29 -5.84
N LYS A 48 -0.72 -17.06 -7.13
CA LYS A 48 0.21 -17.46 -8.20
C LYS A 48 1.54 -16.71 -8.12
N LEU A 49 1.51 -15.39 -7.88
CA LEU A 49 2.70 -14.55 -7.74
C LEU A 49 3.55 -15.01 -6.57
N ARG A 50 2.91 -15.30 -5.43
CA ARG A 50 3.60 -15.83 -4.25
C ARG A 50 4.25 -17.18 -4.53
N LYS A 51 3.53 -18.12 -5.16
CA LYS A 51 4.10 -19.43 -5.55
C LYS A 51 5.24 -19.29 -6.55
N ALA A 52 5.13 -18.36 -7.50
CA ALA A 52 6.19 -18.09 -8.47
C ALA A 52 7.45 -17.53 -7.79
N LEU A 53 7.28 -16.63 -6.81
CA LEU A 53 8.37 -16.11 -5.99
C LEU A 53 9.04 -17.22 -5.17
N GLU A 54 8.24 -18.05 -4.49
CA GLU A 54 8.74 -19.21 -3.73
C GLU A 54 9.56 -20.16 -4.62
N LEU A 55 9.06 -20.47 -5.82
CA LEU A 55 9.78 -21.31 -6.79
C LEU A 55 11.08 -20.67 -7.27
N ALA A 56 11.06 -19.38 -7.61
CA ALA A 56 12.25 -18.66 -8.07
C ALA A 56 13.34 -18.60 -6.98
N CYS A 57 12.95 -18.27 -5.74
CA CYS A 57 13.88 -18.24 -4.62
C CYS A 57 14.39 -19.64 -4.25
N ALA A 58 13.55 -20.68 -4.33
CA ALA A 58 13.98 -22.06 -4.12
C ALA A 58 15.00 -22.54 -5.16
N GLU A 59 14.87 -22.09 -6.41
CA GLU A 59 15.81 -22.41 -7.49
C GLU A 59 17.14 -21.67 -7.30
N LEU A 60 17.10 -20.39 -6.93
CA LEU A 60 18.30 -19.61 -6.60
C LEU A 60 19.06 -20.17 -5.39
N LEU A 61 18.35 -20.61 -4.33
CA LEU A 61 18.96 -21.28 -3.18
C LEU A 61 19.60 -22.62 -3.57
N LYS A 62 18.94 -23.39 -4.44
CA LYS A 62 19.48 -24.66 -4.95
C LYS A 62 20.78 -24.44 -5.74
N GLN A 63 20.86 -23.37 -6.54
CA GLN A 63 22.05 -23.02 -7.31
C GLN A 63 23.21 -22.52 -6.43
N SER A 64 22.89 -21.87 -5.30
CA SER A 64 23.87 -21.32 -4.35
C SER A 64 24.26 -22.26 -3.21
N GLY A 65 23.67 -23.46 -3.14
CA GLY A 65 23.91 -24.44 -2.08
C GLY A 65 23.25 -24.11 -0.74
N GLY A 66 22.27 -23.21 -0.73
CA GLY A 66 21.56 -22.75 0.46
C GLY A 66 20.48 -23.71 0.96
N ASP A 67 20.14 -23.59 2.24
CA ASP A 67 19.13 -24.44 2.90
C ASP A 67 17.70 -23.95 2.59
N LYS A 68 16.94 -24.78 1.86
CA LYS A 68 15.53 -24.53 1.54
C LYS A 68 14.62 -24.43 2.77
N ARG A 69 15.01 -25.00 3.93
CA ARG A 69 14.20 -24.96 5.16
C ARG A 69 14.06 -23.57 5.75
N LYS A 70 14.95 -22.64 5.40
CA LYS A 70 14.89 -21.23 5.81
C LYS A 70 14.24 -20.32 4.78
N LEU A 71 13.82 -20.88 3.63
CA LEU A 71 13.26 -20.09 2.55
C LEU A 71 11.96 -19.42 2.97
N ASP A 72 11.06 -20.15 3.63
CA ASP A 72 9.78 -19.62 4.08
C ASP A 72 9.97 -18.50 5.11
N GLU A 73 10.93 -18.65 6.04
CA GLU A 73 11.29 -17.61 7.02
C GLU A 73 11.86 -16.36 6.32
N LEU A 74 12.73 -16.54 5.32
CA LEU A 74 13.28 -15.43 4.54
C LEU A 74 12.18 -14.73 3.73
N ILE A 75 11.32 -15.48 3.05
CA ILE A 75 10.21 -14.93 2.26
C ILE A 75 9.27 -14.16 3.18
N GLN A 76 8.90 -14.70 4.34
CA GLN A 76 8.10 -13.98 5.32
C GLN A 76 8.79 -12.71 5.81
N LYS A 77 10.10 -12.76 6.08
CA LYS A 77 10.87 -11.56 6.43
C LYS A 77 10.87 -10.52 5.31
N TYR A 78 11.04 -10.94 4.05
CA TYR A 78 11.00 -10.05 2.89
C TYR A 78 9.60 -9.49 2.65
N LEU A 79 8.55 -10.29 2.81
CA LEU A 79 7.17 -9.83 2.73
C LEU A 79 6.88 -8.81 3.83
N LEU A 80 7.33 -9.04 5.07
CA LEU A 80 7.21 -8.06 6.16
C LEU A 80 8.02 -6.78 5.90
N MET A 81 9.14 -6.87 5.18
CA MET A 81 9.92 -5.70 4.77
C MET A 81 9.30 -4.97 3.56
N ALA A 82 8.59 -5.69 2.70
CA ALA A 82 7.90 -5.17 1.52
C ALA A 82 6.49 -4.66 1.85
N ASP A 83 5.89 -5.12 2.96
CA ASP A 83 4.58 -4.70 3.39
C ASP A 83 4.65 -3.21 3.73
N ARG A 84 3.72 -2.45 3.15
CA ARG A 84 3.73 -1.00 3.25
C ARG A 84 3.46 -0.63 4.71
N PRO A 85 4.40 0.03 5.42
CA PRO A 85 4.20 0.40 6.80
C PRO A 85 2.95 1.28 6.91
N LYS A 86 1.98 0.81 7.69
CA LYS A 86 0.71 1.52 7.90
C LYS A 86 0.83 2.65 8.91
N TYR A 87 1.77 2.51 9.86
CA TYR A 87 1.97 3.45 10.96
C TYR A 87 3.45 3.71 11.26
N GLY A 88 3.73 4.76 12.04
CA GLY A 88 5.07 5.16 12.46
C GLY A 88 5.81 6.02 11.44
N SER A 89 7.03 6.44 11.80
CA SER A 89 7.88 7.28 10.93
C SER A 89 8.13 6.67 9.54
N ARG A 90 8.19 5.33 9.45
CA ARG A 90 8.33 4.63 8.17
C ARG A 90 7.12 4.78 7.25
N ALA A 91 5.91 4.92 7.80
CA ALA A 91 4.72 5.21 7.01
C ALA A 91 4.81 6.61 6.39
N ILE A 92 5.23 7.61 7.19
CA ILE A 92 5.47 8.98 6.72
C ILE A 92 6.56 9.03 5.66
N ALA A 93 7.65 8.27 5.84
CA ALA A 93 8.71 8.14 4.84
C ALA A 93 8.19 7.58 3.51
N VAL A 94 7.27 6.61 3.55
CA VAL A 94 6.63 6.11 2.32
C VAL A 94 5.73 7.18 1.69
N MET A 95 4.93 7.89 2.48
CA MET A 95 4.09 8.99 1.97
C MET A 95 4.93 10.06 1.27
N LEU A 96 6.12 10.37 1.79
CA LEU A 96 7.05 11.31 1.16
C LEU A 96 7.58 10.80 -0.20
N ARG A 97 7.88 9.50 -0.31
CA ARG A 97 8.27 8.88 -1.59
C ARG A 97 7.13 8.88 -2.60
N ASP A 98 5.92 8.59 -2.15
CA ASP A 98 4.73 8.65 -3.02
C ASP A 98 4.52 10.07 -3.52
N ARG A 99 4.66 11.05 -2.64
CA ARG A 99 4.58 12.47 -3.00
C ARG A 99 5.66 12.89 -3.98
N GLN A 100 6.89 12.41 -3.80
CA GLN A 100 7.98 12.63 -4.76
C GLN A 100 7.63 12.05 -6.15
N ALA A 101 7.08 10.84 -6.19
CA ALA A 101 6.65 10.19 -7.42
C ALA A 101 5.49 10.92 -8.10
N GLU A 102 4.51 11.40 -7.34
CA GLU A 102 3.41 12.23 -7.85
C GLU A 102 3.90 13.54 -8.49
N LEU A 103 4.90 14.17 -7.87
CA LEU A 103 5.54 15.38 -8.40
C LEU A 103 6.47 15.09 -9.57
N ASN A 104 6.85 13.83 -9.80
CA ASN A 104 7.76 13.38 -10.84
C ASN A 104 9.12 14.11 -10.82
N VAL A 105 9.69 14.24 -9.62
CA VAL A 105 10.97 14.95 -9.39
C VAL A 105 12.05 14.02 -8.84
N GLY A 106 13.31 14.35 -9.14
CA GLY A 106 14.46 13.63 -8.61
C GLY A 106 14.74 13.93 -7.14
N ASP A 107 15.59 13.13 -6.49
CA ASP A 107 15.86 13.25 -5.04
C ASP A 107 16.36 14.65 -4.63
N GLN A 108 17.24 15.26 -5.43
CA GLN A 108 17.78 16.59 -5.13
C GLN A 108 16.72 17.70 -5.27
N GLU A 109 15.83 17.58 -6.24
CA GLU A 109 14.73 18.51 -6.46
C GLU A 109 13.68 18.37 -5.35
N PHE A 110 13.38 17.14 -4.95
CA PHE A 110 12.48 16.86 -3.85
C PHE A 110 13.01 17.35 -2.50
N ALA A 111 14.31 17.20 -2.24
CA ALA A 111 14.93 17.74 -1.03
C ALA A 111 14.80 19.27 -0.96
N ARG A 112 15.02 19.98 -2.09
CA ARG A 112 14.81 21.44 -2.17
C ARG A 112 13.35 21.83 -2.01
N PHE A 113 12.44 21.04 -2.58
CA PHE A 113 11.01 21.22 -2.39
C PHE A 113 10.65 21.12 -0.90
N CYS A 114 11.08 20.07 -0.20
CA CYS A 114 10.85 19.91 1.23
C CYS A 114 11.45 21.06 2.07
N ASP A 115 12.65 21.50 1.70
CA ASP A 115 13.33 22.61 2.37
C ASP A 115 12.54 23.92 2.26
N SER A 116 11.86 24.16 1.13
CA SER A 116 10.96 25.32 0.97
C SER A 116 9.76 25.32 1.94
N TYR A 117 9.39 24.14 2.46
CA TYR A 117 8.38 23.96 3.50
C TYR A 117 8.97 23.86 4.91
N ARG A 118 10.25 24.21 5.09
CA ARG A 118 10.99 24.16 6.36
C ARG A 118 11.21 22.74 6.90
N LEU A 119 11.32 21.75 6.02
CA LEU A 119 11.82 20.43 6.36
C LEU A 119 13.23 20.30 5.78
N SER A 120 14.25 20.40 6.63
CA SER A 120 15.63 20.44 6.16
C SER A 120 16.04 19.12 5.49
N PRO A 121 17.05 19.13 4.59
CA PRO A 121 17.55 17.90 3.98
C PRO A 121 18.03 16.86 5.00
N GLN A 122 18.55 17.30 6.15
CA GLN A 122 18.96 16.41 7.23
C GLN A 122 17.76 15.72 7.88
N GLU A 123 16.73 16.48 8.25
CA GLU A 123 15.49 15.91 8.81
C GLU A 123 14.82 14.95 7.83
N LEU A 124 14.80 15.29 6.54
CA LEU A 124 14.30 14.41 5.49
C LEU A 124 15.06 13.07 5.45
N GLN A 125 16.39 13.12 5.58
CA GLN A 125 17.24 11.93 5.63
C GLN A 125 16.98 11.09 6.89
N GLU A 126 16.83 11.73 8.05
CA GLU A 126 16.51 11.09 9.33
C GLU A 126 15.16 10.35 9.25
N ILE A 127 14.15 10.99 8.65
CA ILE A 127 12.83 10.35 8.42
C ILE A 127 12.96 9.13 7.52
N TYR A 128 13.76 9.20 6.44
CA TYR A 128 14.01 8.05 5.57
C TYR A 128 14.82 6.93 6.23
N ALA A 129 15.65 7.24 7.22
CA ALA A 129 16.33 6.25 8.06
C ALA A 129 15.36 5.58 9.06
N GLY A 130 14.18 6.16 9.26
CA GLY A 130 13.15 5.67 10.17
C GLY A 130 13.25 6.25 11.58
N GLU A 131 13.96 7.37 11.76
CA GLU A 131 14.01 8.11 13.02
C GLU A 131 12.63 8.68 13.40
N GLU A 132 12.43 8.99 14.67
CA GLU A 132 11.15 9.45 15.20
C GLU A 132 10.72 10.81 14.61
N VAL A 133 9.51 10.88 14.08
CA VAL A 133 8.92 12.14 13.59
C VAL A 133 8.36 12.94 14.76
N ILE A 134 9.01 14.05 15.09
CA ILE A 134 8.62 14.91 16.22
C ILE A 134 7.50 15.89 15.84
N ASN A 135 6.76 16.36 16.84
CA ASN A 135 5.58 17.22 16.63
C ASN A 135 5.87 18.51 15.84
N SER A 136 7.08 19.07 15.97
CA SER A 136 7.48 20.27 15.24
C SER A 136 7.58 20.04 13.72
N GLN A 137 7.84 18.81 13.28
CA GLN A 137 7.95 18.45 11.86
C GLN A 137 6.58 18.23 11.21
N LEU A 138 5.55 17.88 11.99
CA LEU A 138 4.23 17.53 11.47
C LEU A 138 3.58 18.64 10.66
N VAL A 139 3.77 19.91 11.05
CA VAL A 139 3.19 21.06 10.33
C VAL A 139 3.78 21.19 8.92
N SER A 140 5.10 20.99 8.79
CA SER A 140 5.78 21.01 7.49
C SER A 140 5.41 19.80 6.65
N LEU A 141 5.39 18.61 7.26
CA LEU A 141 5.00 17.36 6.61
C LEU A 141 3.55 17.41 6.10
N ALA A 142 2.61 17.96 6.87
CA ALA A 142 1.21 18.13 6.49
C ALA A 142 1.08 18.93 5.19
N ARG A 143 1.85 20.02 5.07
CA ARG A 143 1.86 20.87 3.86
C ARG A 143 2.48 20.18 2.65
N ILE A 144 3.58 19.44 2.85
CA ILE A 144 4.27 18.70 1.79
C ILE A 144 3.37 17.59 1.23
N LEU A 145 2.72 16.84 2.13
CA LEU A 145 1.92 15.66 1.83
C LEU A 145 0.47 15.99 1.45
N GLY A 146 0.04 17.25 1.63
CA GLY A 146 -1.35 17.65 1.38
C GLY A 146 -2.35 17.02 2.35
N ALA A 147 -1.91 16.72 3.57
CA ALA A 147 -2.70 16.12 4.65
C ALA A 147 -2.89 17.10 5.81
N THR A 148 -3.82 16.79 6.71
CA THR A 148 -3.96 17.51 7.98
C THR A 148 -2.92 17.06 9.00
N VAL A 149 -2.67 17.88 10.02
CA VAL A 149 -1.74 17.50 11.10
C VAL A 149 -2.30 16.33 11.89
N GLU A 150 -3.62 16.31 12.11
CA GLU A 150 -4.34 15.24 12.80
C GLU A 150 -4.20 13.90 12.07
N GLU A 151 -4.35 13.87 10.74
CA GLU A 151 -4.13 12.66 9.94
C GLU A 151 -2.68 12.15 10.08
N LEU A 152 -1.68 13.05 10.10
CA LEU A 152 -0.29 12.63 10.28
C LEU A 152 0.01 12.14 11.70
N VAL A 153 -0.67 12.68 12.72
CA VAL A 153 -0.60 12.15 14.09
C VAL A 153 -1.15 10.73 14.12
N GLU A 154 -2.31 10.47 13.51
CA GLU A 154 -2.88 9.12 13.45
C GLU A 154 -1.99 8.15 12.69
N VAL A 155 -1.36 8.58 11.59
CA VAL A 155 -0.40 7.75 10.86
C VAL A 155 0.85 7.50 11.69
N ARG A 156 1.40 8.50 12.38
CA ARG A 156 2.60 8.32 13.21
C ARG A 156 2.34 7.41 14.40
N ASP A 157 1.29 7.68 15.16
CA ASP A 157 1.05 7.04 16.46
C ASP A 157 0.25 5.72 16.33
N GLY A 158 -0.40 5.54 15.17
CA GLY A 158 -1.30 4.42 14.93
C GLY A 158 -2.65 4.58 15.62
N PRO A 159 -3.61 3.68 15.33
CA PRO A 159 -4.90 3.69 15.99
C PRO A 159 -4.67 3.50 17.48
N ALA A 160 -5.07 4.48 18.28
CA ALA A 160 -5.10 4.34 19.72
C ALA A 160 -5.85 3.03 20.03
N LYS A 161 -5.17 2.08 20.70
CA LYS A 161 -5.83 0.88 21.23
C LYS A 161 -7.01 1.37 22.06
N ARG A 162 -8.23 1.22 21.53
CA ARG A 162 -9.45 1.35 22.32
C ARG A 162 -9.39 0.21 23.34
N GLN A 163 -9.00 0.55 24.57
CA GLN A 163 -9.22 -0.30 25.74
C GLN A 163 -10.70 -0.37 26.05
#